data_AF-A0A182GZ40-F1
#
_entry.id   AF-A0A182GZ40-F1
#
_cell.length_a   1.000
_cell.length_b   1.000
_cell.length_c   1.000
_cell.angle_alpha   90.00
_cell.angle_beta   90.00
_cell.angle_gamma   90.00
#
_symmetry.space_group_name_H-M   'P 1'
#
loop_
_entity.id
_entity.type
_entity.pdbx_description
1 polymer ?
#
loop_
_entity_poly.entity_id
_entity_poly.type
_entity_poly.pdbx_seq_one_letter_code
_entity_poly.pdbx_strand_id
1 'polypeptide(L)'
;VSAAKALPPNKILPYCNLTVSLDGVRMETITSKQSLLTNFTIDTISYGVQDLVYTRVFAMIVVKENYNLKDENPFEVHAFVCDSRAMARCLTFALAASFQDYSKRVKEAEEHNMGDSNGKPLRKKFAIDLRTPEEIQQDITEQETEA
;
A
#
# COMPACT_ATOMS: atom_id res chain seq x y z
N VAL A 1 5.95 13.30 -7.44
CA VAL A 1 6.46 13.93 -8.70
C VAL A 1 6.45 15.46 -8.64
N SER A 2 5.40 16.09 -8.11
CA SER A 2 5.29 17.56 -8.01
C SER A 2 6.47 18.23 -7.28
N ALA A 3 6.95 17.63 -6.18
CA ALA A 3 8.12 18.12 -5.45
C ALA A 3 9.41 18.11 -6.30
N ALA A 4 9.61 17.07 -7.13
CA ALA A 4 10.76 16.99 -8.04
C ALA A 4 10.63 17.98 -9.22
N LYS A 5 9.41 18.22 -9.72
CA LYS A 5 9.13 19.23 -10.76
C LYS A 5 9.39 20.67 -10.28
N ALA A 6 9.32 20.92 -8.98
CA ALA A 6 9.58 22.23 -8.39
C ALA A 6 11.07 22.51 -8.13
N LEU A 7 11.95 21.50 -8.28
CA LEU A 7 13.39 21.70 -8.14
C LEU A 7 13.98 22.28 -9.42
N PRO A 8 15.01 23.14 -9.32
CA PRO A 8 15.72 23.62 -10.49
C PRO A 8 16.30 22.43 -11.29
N PRO A 9 16.38 22.57 -12.63
CA PRO A 9 17.02 21.56 -13.47
C PRO A 9 18.42 21.19 -12.94
N ASN A 10 18.83 19.94 -13.13
CA ASN A 10 20.12 19.39 -12.67
C ASN A 10 20.33 19.27 -11.16
N LYS A 11 19.30 19.42 -10.33
CA LYS A 11 19.40 19.09 -8.91
C LYS A 11 19.19 17.59 -8.68
N ILE A 12 20.21 16.93 -8.11
CA ILE A 12 20.17 15.52 -7.76
C ILE A 12 19.22 15.30 -6.58
N LEU A 13 18.33 14.30 -6.69
CA LEU A 13 17.46 13.87 -5.60
C LEU A 13 18.25 13.04 -4.58
N PRO A 14 17.88 13.07 -3.29
CA PRO A 14 18.47 12.18 -2.29
C PRO A 14 18.34 10.71 -2.71
N TYR A 15 19.42 9.95 -2.51
CA TYR A 15 19.37 8.50 -2.71
C TYR A 15 18.64 7.84 -1.55
N CYS A 16 17.89 6.79 -1.84
CA CYS A 16 17.23 6.00 -0.81
C CYS A 16 17.33 4.51 -1.12
N ASN A 17 17.54 3.70 -0.08
CA ASN A 17 17.38 2.26 -0.15
C ASN A 17 15.93 1.91 0.18
N LEU A 18 15.24 1.31 -0.78
CA LEU A 18 13.87 0.84 -0.59
C LEU A 18 13.88 -0.69 -0.49
N THR A 19 13.38 -1.23 0.62
CA THR A 19 13.25 -2.67 0.85
C THR A 19 11.79 -3.02 1.02
N VAL A 20 11.28 -3.95 0.20
CA VAL A 20 9.93 -4.50 0.33
C VAL A 20 10.02 -5.85 1.03
N SER A 21 9.24 -6.04 2.08
CA SER A 21 9.06 -7.29 2.82
C SER A 21 7.58 -7.65 2.92
N LEU A 22 7.27 -8.80 3.51
CA LEU A 22 5.89 -9.22 3.76
C LEU A 22 5.17 -8.31 4.77
N ASP A 23 5.93 -7.67 5.66
CA ASP A 23 5.39 -6.75 6.68
C ASP A 23 5.20 -5.31 6.17
N GLY A 24 5.74 -4.98 4.97
CA GLY A 24 5.57 -3.67 4.36
C GLY A 24 6.80 -3.17 3.60
N VAL A 25 7.02 -1.86 3.61
CA VAL A 25 8.08 -1.18 2.87
C VAL A 25 8.94 -0.37 3.84
N ARG A 26 10.24 -0.63 3.81
CA ARG A 26 11.25 0.13 4.57
C ARG A 26 12.04 1.02 3.62
N MET A 27 12.10 2.31 3.95
CA MET A 27 12.84 3.32 3.22
C MET A 27 13.94 3.89 4.11
N GLU A 28 15.17 3.80 3.64
CA GLU A 28 16.32 4.48 4.25
C GLU A 28 16.79 5.58 3.31
N THR A 29 16.65 6.85 3.71
CA THR A 29 17.13 7.98 2.91
C THR A 29 18.56 8.32 3.30
N ILE A 30 19.47 8.27 2.34
CA ILE A 30 20.88 8.59 2.51
C ILE A 30 21.07 10.07 2.16
N THR A 31 21.22 10.90 3.18
CA THR A 31 21.67 12.29 3.01
C THR A 31 23.05 12.49 3.63
N SER A 32 23.80 13.49 3.16
CA SER A 32 25.16 13.78 3.63
C SER A 32 25.27 14.11 5.13
N LYS A 33 24.15 14.30 5.84
CA LYS A 33 24.14 14.72 7.25
C LYS A 33 23.44 13.74 8.18
N GLN A 34 22.52 12.90 7.70
CA GLN A 34 21.73 11.97 8.50
C GLN A 34 21.09 10.87 7.62
N SER A 35 21.00 9.64 8.16
CA SER A 35 20.14 8.58 7.62
C SER A 35 18.78 8.68 8.27
N LEU A 36 17.72 8.85 7.47
CA LEU A 36 16.34 8.84 7.94
C LEU A 36 15.71 7.51 7.56
N LEU A 37 15.28 6.75 8.57
CA LEU A 37 14.57 5.49 8.40
C LEU A 37 13.06 5.73 8.51
N THR A 38 12.32 5.30 7.49
CA THR A 38 10.86 5.35 7.47
C THR A 38 10.34 3.96 7.16
N ASN A 39 9.42 3.46 7.99
CA ASN A 39 8.76 2.18 7.78
C ASN A 39 7.29 2.43 7.47
N PHE A 40 6.80 1.79 6.41
CA PHE A 40 5.40 1.77 6.02
C PHE A 40 4.93 0.33 6.19
N THR A 41 4.03 0.10 7.14
CA THR A 41 3.47 -1.24 7.36
C THR A 41 2.52 -1.59 6.22
N ILE A 42 2.43 -2.88 5.86
CA ILE A 42 1.68 -3.34 4.69
C ILE A 42 0.20 -2.95 4.74
N ASP A 43 -0.37 -2.83 5.94
CA ASP A 43 -1.76 -2.45 6.19
C ASP A 43 -2.05 -0.96 6.00
N THR A 44 -1.01 -0.11 5.99
CA THR A 44 -1.15 1.33 5.70
C THR A 44 -0.97 1.64 4.21
N ILE A 45 -0.39 0.72 3.43
CA ILE A 45 -0.17 0.91 2.00
C ILE A 45 -1.42 0.47 1.25
N SER A 46 -2.06 1.40 0.54
CA SER A 46 -3.31 1.13 -0.18
C SER A 46 -3.08 0.76 -1.65
N TYR A 47 -2.00 1.24 -2.25
CA TYR A 47 -1.72 1.03 -3.67
C TYR A 47 -0.23 1.14 -3.94
N GLY A 48 0.26 0.42 -4.95
CA GLY A 48 1.59 0.64 -5.50
C GLY A 48 1.72 0.15 -6.93
N VAL A 49 2.36 0.95 -7.77
CA VAL A 49 2.39 0.74 -9.22
C VAL A 49 3.65 1.36 -9.87
N GLN A 50 4.03 0.81 -11.01
CA GLN A 50 5.00 1.41 -11.92
C GLN A 50 4.29 2.42 -12.84
N ASP A 51 4.86 3.61 -13.01
CA ASP A 51 4.33 4.61 -13.95
C ASP A 51 4.40 4.12 -15.42
N LEU A 52 3.42 4.55 -16.22
CA LEU A 52 3.27 4.14 -17.63
C LEU A 52 4.16 4.95 -18.57
N VAL A 53 4.37 6.24 -18.29
CA VAL A 53 5.14 7.16 -19.13
C VAL A 53 6.59 7.16 -18.66
N TYR A 54 6.79 7.38 -17.36
CA TYR A 54 8.09 7.35 -16.72
C TYR A 54 8.37 5.96 -16.17
N THR A 55 8.65 4.99 -17.03
CA THR A 55 8.70 3.56 -16.65
C THR A 55 9.74 3.18 -15.59
N ARG A 56 10.63 4.09 -15.20
CA ARG A 56 11.56 3.94 -14.08
C ARG A 56 10.99 4.39 -12.74
N VAL A 57 9.78 4.96 -12.74
CA VAL A 57 9.13 5.49 -11.55
C VAL A 57 8.24 4.41 -10.95
N PHE A 58 8.45 4.17 -9.66
CA PHE A 58 7.57 3.39 -8.81
C PHE A 58 6.88 4.34 -7.85
N ALA A 59 5.57 4.22 -7.66
CA ALA A 59 4.82 5.04 -6.73
C ALA A 59 3.93 4.18 -5.85
N MET A 60 3.73 4.60 -4.60
CA MET A 60 2.82 3.99 -3.65
C MET A 60 1.99 5.04 -2.92
N ILE A 61 0.79 4.65 -2.49
CA ILE A 61 -0.13 5.48 -1.74
C ILE A 61 -0.25 4.91 -0.33
N VAL A 62 0.08 5.73 0.65
CA VAL A 62 0.05 5.38 2.08
C VAL A 62 -1.09 6.14 2.75
N VAL A 63 -1.82 5.46 3.62
CA VAL A 63 -2.84 6.04 4.49
C VAL A 63 -2.17 6.48 5.79
N LYS A 64 -2.37 7.73 6.19
CA LYS A 64 -1.83 8.27 7.44
C LYS A 64 -2.54 7.63 8.64
N GLU A 65 -1.78 6.99 9.53
CA GLU A 65 -2.32 6.37 10.75
C GLU A 65 -2.99 7.38 11.69
N ASN A 66 -2.42 8.58 11.82
CA ASN A 66 -2.86 9.63 12.73
C ASN A 66 -3.68 10.72 12.02
N TYR A 67 -4.57 10.32 11.11
CA TYR A 67 -5.44 11.28 10.43
C TYR A 67 -6.30 12.04 11.45
N ASN A 68 -6.02 13.34 11.59
CA ASN A 68 -6.90 14.25 12.30
C ASN A 68 -8.06 14.59 11.36
N LEU A 69 -9.30 14.62 11.87
CA LEU A 69 -10.49 15.01 11.11
C LEU A 69 -10.42 16.43 10.50
N LYS A 70 -9.37 17.19 10.81
CA LYS A 70 -9.08 18.54 10.29
C LYS A 70 -8.16 18.54 9.06
N ASP A 71 -7.47 17.44 8.76
CA ASP A 71 -6.61 17.35 7.58
C ASP A 71 -7.47 17.15 6.34
N GLU A 72 -7.20 17.87 5.24
CA GLU A 72 -8.00 17.74 4.01
C GLU A 72 -7.80 16.39 3.29
N ASN A 73 -6.69 15.69 3.54
CA ASN A 73 -6.36 14.46 2.82
C ASN A 73 -5.64 13.41 3.71
N PRO A 74 -6.24 12.22 3.92
CA PRO A 74 -5.64 11.13 4.68
C PRO A 74 -4.55 10.36 3.90
N PHE A 75 -4.39 10.63 2.61
CA PHE A 75 -3.50 9.88 1.73
C PHE A 75 -2.21 10.65 1.41
N GLU A 76 -1.10 9.93 1.37
CA GLU A 76 0.20 10.42 0.95
C GLU A 76 0.75 9.59 -0.20
N VAL A 77 1.27 10.25 -1.24
CA VAL A 77 1.85 9.59 -2.41
C VAL A 77 3.36 9.69 -2.36
N HIS A 78 4.01 8.54 -2.22
CA HIS A 78 5.46 8.42 -2.32
C HIS A 78 5.83 7.95 -3.72
N ALA A 79 6.73 8.66 -4.40
CA ALA A 79 7.18 8.30 -5.74
C ALA A 79 8.72 8.27 -5.78
N PHE A 80 9.25 7.21 -6.35
CA PHE A 80 10.67 6.89 -6.38
C PHE A 80 11.14 6.73 -7.81
N VAL A 81 12.33 7.24 -8.12
CA VAL A 81 12.99 7.00 -9.40
C VAL A 81 13.97 5.85 -9.21
N CYS A 82 13.74 4.73 -9.87
CA CYS A 82 14.57 3.54 -9.81
C CYS A 82 15.72 3.59 -10.84
N ASP A 83 16.74 2.75 -10.63
CA ASP A 83 17.89 2.63 -11.54
C ASP A 83 17.47 2.14 -12.94
N SER A 84 16.48 1.26 -12.99
CA SER A 84 15.96 0.70 -14.24
C SER A 84 14.45 0.47 -14.19
N ARG A 85 13.85 0.32 -15.38
CA ARG A 85 12.45 -0.10 -15.50
C ARG A 85 12.22 -1.47 -14.87
N ALA A 86 13.18 -2.39 -15.02
CA ALA A 86 13.10 -3.71 -14.42
C ALA A 86 13.00 -3.63 -12.90
N MET A 87 13.78 -2.75 -12.26
CA MET A 87 13.71 -2.54 -10.80
C MET A 87 12.36 -1.98 -10.36
N ALA A 88 11.81 -0.98 -11.06
CA ALA A 88 10.49 -0.44 -10.75
C ALA A 88 9.39 -1.52 -10.86
N ARG A 89 9.50 -2.40 -11.87
CA ARG A 89 8.60 -3.55 -12.05
C ARG A 89 8.77 -4.60 -10.96
N CYS A 90 10.00 -4.92 -10.58
CA CYS A 90 10.29 -5.83 -9.46
C CYS A 90 9.70 -5.32 -8.14
N LEU A 91 9.83 -4.02 -7.83
CA LEU A 91 9.22 -3.42 -6.65
C LEU A 91 7.69 -3.54 -6.67
N THR A 92 7.08 -3.32 -7.83
CA THR A 92 5.63 -3.47 -8.00
C THR A 92 5.18 -4.91 -7.73
N PHE A 93 5.89 -5.90 -8.27
CA PHE A 93 5.57 -7.31 -8.02
C PHE A 93 5.85 -7.76 -6.59
N ALA A 94 6.95 -7.28 -5.99
CA ALA A 94 7.25 -7.57 -4.60
C ALA A 94 6.14 -7.04 -3.68
N LEU A 95 5.67 -5.81 -3.89
CA LEU A 95 4.59 -5.24 -3.10
C LEU A 95 3.26 -5.99 -3.33
N ALA A 96 2.95 -6.37 -4.57
CA ALA A 96 1.77 -7.16 -4.88
C ALA A 96 1.81 -8.53 -4.18
N ALA A 97 2.97 -9.19 -4.14
CA ALA A 97 3.15 -10.45 -3.42
C ALA A 97 2.96 -10.26 -1.91
N SER A 98 3.48 -9.17 -1.33
CA SER A 98 3.24 -8.83 0.08
C SER A 98 1.76 -8.61 0.37
N PHE A 99 1.01 -7.96 -0.54
CA PHE A 99 -0.45 -7.81 -0.36
C PHE A 99 -1.20 -9.13 -0.43
N GLN A 100 -0.82 -10.04 -1.32
CA GLN A 100 -1.44 -11.36 -1.42
C GLN A 100 -1.19 -12.18 -0.15
N ASP A 101 0.05 -12.19 0.34
CA ASP A 101 0.43 -12.86 1.58
C ASP A 101 -0.27 -12.25 2.80
N TYR A 102 -0.29 -10.92 2.92
CA TYR A 102 -1.03 -10.23 4.00
C TYR A 102 -2.52 -10.57 3.97
N SER A 103 -3.15 -10.53 2.80
CA SER A 103 -4.58 -10.86 2.64
C SER A 103 -4.88 -12.29 3.10
N LYS A 104 -3.98 -13.24 2.79
CA LYS A 104 -4.09 -14.63 3.24
C LYS A 104 -4.00 -14.74 4.77
N ARG A 105 -2.99 -14.10 5.38
CA ARG A 105 -2.80 -14.11 6.85
C ARG A 105 -3.97 -13.49 7.60
N VAL A 106 -4.57 -12.42 7.07
CA VAL A 106 -5.74 -11.78 7.67
C VAL A 106 -6.95 -12.73 7.65
N LYS A 107 -7.22 -13.39 6.53
CA LYS A 107 -8.30 -14.38 6.43
C LYS A 107 -8.11 -15.55 7.40
N GLU A 108 -6.91 -16.13 7.43
CA GLU A 108 -6.58 -17.23 8.35
C GLU A 108 -6.76 -16.80 9.82
N ALA A 109 -6.36 -15.57 10.18
CA ALA A 109 -6.56 -15.04 11.52
C ALA A 109 -8.03 -14.82 11.87
N GLU A 110 -8.88 -14.41 10.93
CA GLU A 110 -10.32 -14.25 11.13
C GLU A 110 -11.02 -15.61 11.32
N GLU A 111 -10.66 -16.63 10.53
CA GLU A 111 -11.18 -17.99 10.65
C GLU A 111 -10.80 -18.64 11.99
N HIS A 112 -9.56 -18.44 12.45
CA HIS A 112 -9.12 -18.94 13.75
C HIS A 112 -9.77 -18.23 14.96
N ASN A 113 -10.19 -16.97 14.82
CA ASN A 113 -10.89 -16.22 15.88
C ASN A 113 -12.41 -16.45 15.92
N MET A 114 -13.00 -17.06 14.87
CA MET A 114 -14.41 -17.53 14.88
C MET A 114 -14.63 -18.80 15.73
N GLY A 115 -13.56 -19.42 16.23
CA GLY A 115 -13.62 -20.62 17.08
C GLY A 115 -13.87 -20.35 18.56
N ASP A 116 -13.82 -19.09 19.04
CA ASP A 116 -14.12 -18.77 20.44
C ASP A 116 -15.42 -17.96 20.56
N SER A 117 -16.35 -18.56 21.30
CA SER A 117 -17.74 -18.13 21.42
C SER A 117 -17.85 -16.93 22.35
N ASN A 118 -17.51 -15.72 21.89
CA ASN A 118 -18.09 -14.51 22.48
C ASN A 118 -17.99 -13.32 21.53
N GLY A 119 -19.11 -12.98 20.89
CA GLY A 119 -19.20 -11.99 19.83
C GLY A 119 -18.59 -10.64 20.16
N LYS A 120 -17.62 -10.22 19.34
CA LYS A 120 -17.41 -8.85 18.81
C LYS A 120 -16.19 -8.87 17.88
N PRO A 121 -16.34 -8.76 16.54
CA PRO A 121 -15.20 -8.51 15.68
C PRO A 121 -14.81 -7.03 15.82
N LEU A 122 -13.86 -6.72 16.70
CA LEU A 122 -13.15 -5.43 16.69
C LEU A 122 -11.95 -5.54 15.75
N ARG A 123 -12.16 -5.33 14.46
CA ARG A 123 -11.15 -4.75 13.56
C ARG A 123 -11.83 -4.25 12.29
N LYS A 124 -11.54 -2.99 11.94
CA LYS A 124 -12.13 -2.27 10.82
C LYS A 124 -11.92 -3.08 9.55
N LYS A 125 -13.02 -3.53 8.93
CA LYS A 125 -13.03 -4.19 7.63
C LYS A 125 -12.19 -3.38 6.65
N PHE A 126 -11.11 -3.97 6.14
CA PHE A 126 -10.38 -3.41 5.00
C PHE A 126 -11.34 -3.36 3.82
N ALA A 127 -11.65 -2.16 3.35
CA ALA A 127 -12.60 -1.91 2.27
C ALA A 127 -11.98 -2.18 0.88
N ILE A 128 -11.31 -3.32 0.72
CA ILE A 128 -10.91 -3.84 -0.60
C ILE A 128 -11.67 -5.15 -0.76
N ASP A 129 -12.83 -5.03 -1.39
CA ASP A 129 -13.63 -6.19 -1.77
C ASP A 129 -12.94 -6.90 -2.93
N LEU A 130 -12.25 -8.00 -2.63
CA LEU A 130 -11.51 -8.83 -3.58
C LEU A 130 -12.41 -9.90 -4.23
N ARG A 131 -13.72 -9.86 -3.99
CA ARG A 131 -14.67 -10.77 -4.61
C ARG A 131 -14.70 -10.57 -6.12
N THR A 132 -14.86 -11.67 -6.86
CA THR A 132 -15.03 -11.57 -8.31
C THR A 132 -16.39 -10.94 -8.63
N PRO A 133 -16.57 -10.35 -9.83
CA PRO A 133 -17.86 -9.77 -10.22
C PRO A 133 -19.03 -10.75 -10.06
N GLU A 134 -18.79 -12.05 -10.24
CA GLU A 134 -19.79 -13.10 -10.08
C GLU A 134 -20.22 -13.28 -8.62
N GLU A 135 -19.27 -13.25 -7.67
CA GLU A 135 -19.54 -13.35 -6.23
C GLU A 135 -20.29 -12.11 -5.71
N ILE A 136 -20.00 -10.93 -6.26
CA ILE A 136 -20.73 -9.69 -5.93
C ILE A 136 -22.17 -9.76 -6.45
N GLN A 137 -22.36 -10.30 -7.66
CA GLN A 137 -23.67 -10.46 -8.28
C GLN A 137 -24.57 -11.44 -7.49
N GLN A 138 -24.00 -12.51 -6.95
CA GLN A 138 -24.74 -13.49 -6.14
C GLN A 138 -25.26 -12.86 -4.85
N ASP A 139 -24.41 -12.14 -4.11
CA ASP A 139 -24.81 -11.44 -2.88
C ASP A 139 -25.91 -10.40 -3.12
N ILE A 140 -25.85 -9.65 -4.23
CA ILE A 140 -26.88 -8.68 -4.61
C ILE A 140 -28.21 -9.40 -4.88
N THR A 141 -28.17 -10.53 -5.59
CA THR A 141 -29.37 -11.32 -5.93
C THR A 141 -29.99 -11.97 -4.70
N GLU A 142 -29.15 -12.43 -3.75
CA GLU A 142 -29.59 -13.00 -2.48
C GLU A 142 -30.24 -11.94 -1.58
N GLN A 143 -29.71 -10.72 -1.54
CA GLN A 143 -30.32 -9.61 -0.78
C GLN A 143 -31.63 -9.10 -1.41
N GLU A 144 -31.79 -9.16 -2.73
CA GLU A 144 -33.03 -8.76 -3.41
C GLU A 144 -34.17 -9.78 -3.27
N THR A 145 -33.88 -11.03 -2.93
CA THR A 145 -34.89 -12.10 -2.77
C THR A 145 -35.42 -12.24 -1.34
N GLU A 146 -34.84 -11.51 -0.38
CA GLU A 146 -35.29 -11.47 1.03
C GLU A 146 -36.20 -10.26 1.37
N ALA A 147 -36.62 -9.45 0.38
CA ALA A 147 -37.50 -8.28 0.55
C ALA A 147 -38.95 -8.52 0.09
#